data_AF-A0A816A1F5-F1
#
_entry.id   AF-A0A816A1F5-F1
#
_cell.length_a   1.000
_cell.length_b   1.000
_cell.length_c   1.000
_cell.angle_alpha   90.00
_cell.angle_beta   90.00
_cell.angle_gamma   90.00
#
_symmetry.space_group_name_H-M   'P 1'
#
loop_
_entity.id
_entity.type
_entity.pdbx_description
1 polymer ?
#
loop_
_entity_poly.entity_id
_entity_poly.type
_entity_poly.pdbx_seq_one_letter_code
_entity_poly.pdbx_strand_id
1 'polypeptide(L)'
;FQAELYKQKDGVAMGSCLAPSLADVFMIKLEQKLNKLSFNKPQLYLRYVDDVFCYAFFGSVPTPQLIETQLKRLTDILGDNGYPSHIIRKGTLEGKVIAKRLENPKHRKVIKLQSKLRNIFFILPYFGEETFVLGQRIKKLCKQMIPTVDLQIAYKKTLTLKSIFLPIQKGLDESKKMKNILYSIPCTNCDFKYFGETSRDINIRIEEHRYDVRRHAPNSKIVQHVHEKKHVMDFNNAITVAHETNWKRRTIKESLLTHSAGGKNINDVKFKLNIY
;
A
#
# COMPACT_ATOMS: atom_id res chain seq x y z
N PHE A 1 20.16 33.30 -5.18
CA PHE A 1 19.19 33.01 -6.25
C PHE A 1 18.87 34.30 -6.98
N GLN A 2 18.65 34.28 -8.30
CA GLN A 2 18.49 35.50 -9.13
C GLN A 2 19.61 36.53 -8.91
N ALA A 3 20.87 36.11 -9.06
CA ALA A 3 22.09 36.91 -8.85
C ALA A 3 22.36 37.43 -7.41
N GLU A 4 21.48 37.19 -6.46
CA GLU A 4 21.74 37.53 -5.05
C GLU A 4 22.36 36.37 -4.27
N LEU A 5 23.38 36.70 -3.46
CA LEU A 5 24.08 35.77 -2.56
C LEU A 5 23.39 35.73 -1.21
N TYR A 6 22.96 34.54 -0.79
CA TYR A 6 22.35 34.31 0.50
C TYR A 6 23.23 33.38 1.33
N LYS A 7 23.46 33.75 2.61
CA LYS A 7 24.19 32.91 3.57
C LYS A 7 23.19 32.22 4.48
N GLN A 8 23.26 30.89 4.54
CA GLN A 8 22.53 30.11 5.53
C GLN A 8 23.06 30.48 6.92
N LYS A 9 22.16 30.99 7.79
CA LYS A 9 22.50 31.42 9.16
C LYS A 9 22.41 30.29 10.17
N ASP A 10 21.62 29.26 9.88
CA ASP A 10 21.35 28.14 10.79
C ASP A 10 21.08 26.84 10.00
N GLY A 11 21.48 25.71 10.57
CA GLY A 11 21.46 24.39 9.93
C GLY A 11 22.63 24.13 8.97
N VAL A 12 22.74 22.88 8.50
CA VAL A 12 23.75 22.47 7.51
C VAL A 12 23.15 22.59 6.10
N ALA A 13 23.98 22.94 5.12
CA ALA A 13 23.55 23.06 3.73
C ALA A 13 23.10 21.70 3.16
N MET A 14 21.86 21.64 2.69
CA MET A 14 21.33 20.46 1.99
C MET A 14 22.14 20.24 0.70
N GLY A 15 22.56 18.99 0.47
CA GLY A 15 23.43 18.61 -0.65
C GLY A 15 24.93 18.51 -0.30
N SER A 16 25.33 18.92 0.91
CA SER A 16 26.68 18.63 1.42
C SER A 16 26.79 17.15 1.82
N CYS A 17 27.86 16.48 1.38
CA CYS A 17 28.16 15.08 1.73
C CYS A 17 28.30 14.85 3.24
N LEU A 18 28.64 15.90 4.01
CA LEU A 18 28.82 15.82 5.46
C LEU A 18 27.57 16.22 6.26
N ALA A 19 26.55 16.80 5.60
CA ALA A 19 25.34 17.26 6.29
C ALA A 19 24.59 16.15 7.04
N PRO A 20 24.37 14.95 6.46
CA PRO A 20 23.67 13.88 7.16
C PRO A 20 24.40 13.43 8.42
N SER A 21 25.73 13.23 8.32
CA SER A 21 26.54 12.79 9.46
C SER A 21 26.58 13.81 10.59
N LEU A 22 26.68 15.11 10.27
CA LEU A 22 26.66 16.18 11.27
C LEU A 22 25.29 16.30 11.96
N ALA A 23 24.20 16.19 11.19
CA ALA A 23 22.85 16.15 11.74
C ALA A 23 22.66 14.95 12.68
N ASP A 24 23.16 13.77 12.29
CA ASP A 24 23.09 12.57 13.11
C ASP A 24 23.86 12.70 14.42
N VAL A 25 25.08 13.23 14.39
CA VAL A 25 25.89 13.48 15.61
C VAL A 25 25.19 14.47 16.54
N PHE A 26 24.62 15.55 15.99
CA PHE A 26 23.85 16.52 16.77
C PHE A 26 22.64 15.86 17.44
N MET A 27 21.87 15.07 16.68
CA MET A 27 20.70 14.37 17.18
C MET A 27 21.07 13.32 18.25
N ILE A 28 22.19 12.59 18.10
CA ILE A 28 22.69 11.68 19.14
C ILE A 28 22.98 12.44 20.44
N LYS A 29 23.63 13.61 20.36
CA LYS A 29 23.91 14.45 21.54
C LYS A 29 22.63 14.94 22.20
N LEU A 30 21.62 15.32 21.41
CA LEU A 30 20.30 15.73 21.92
C LEU A 30 19.59 14.56 22.60
N GLU A 31 19.55 13.40 21.95
CA GLU A 31 18.96 12.17 22.48
C GLU A 31 19.62 11.74 23.79
N GLN A 32 20.94 11.87 23.92
CA GLN A 32 21.63 11.60 25.19
C GLN A 32 21.19 12.54 26.31
N LYS A 33 20.93 13.82 26.01
CA LYS A 33 20.36 14.77 26.99
C LYS A 33 18.92 14.42 27.33
N LEU A 34 18.11 14.05 26.33
CA LEU A 34 16.73 13.63 26.53
C LEU A 34 16.63 12.31 27.32
N ASN A 35 17.53 11.36 27.08
CA ASN A 35 17.60 10.08 27.81
C ASN A 35 17.96 10.24 29.29
N LYS A 36 18.59 11.35 29.69
CA LYS A 36 18.85 11.68 31.10
C LYS A 36 17.60 12.17 31.84
N LEU A 37 16.52 12.50 31.12
CA LEU A 37 15.24 12.86 31.71
C LEU A 37 14.56 11.57 32.13
N SER A 38 14.59 11.31 33.43
CA SER A 38 13.98 10.16 34.05
C SER A 38 12.45 10.22 33.93
N PHE A 39 11.89 9.07 33.50
CA PHE A 39 10.49 8.64 33.47
C PHE A 39 9.77 8.65 32.12
N ASN A 40 9.22 7.47 31.78
CA ASN A 40 8.57 7.08 30.52
C ASN A 40 9.48 7.09 29.29
N LYS A 41 10.68 6.53 29.44
CA LYS A 41 11.49 6.15 28.27
C LYS A 41 10.64 5.23 27.39
N PRO A 42 10.52 5.49 26.08
CA PRO A 42 9.91 4.53 25.18
C PRO A 42 10.65 3.20 25.33
N GLN A 43 9.89 2.11 25.47
CA GLN A 43 10.45 0.76 25.56
C GLN A 43 11.28 0.44 24.31
N LEU A 44 10.95 1.07 23.17
CA LEU A 44 11.74 1.01 21.95
C LEU A 44 11.77 2.40 21.28
N TYR A 45 12.97 2.91 21.04
CA TYR A 45 13.22 4.12 20.24
C TYR A 45 14.27 3.78 19.20
N LEU A 46 13.91 3.85 17.92
CA LEU A 46 14.78 3.61 16.78
C LEU A 46 14.72 4.85 15.88
N ARG A 47 15.87 5.38 15.49
CA ARG A 47 15.96 6.49 14.53
C ARG A 47 16.79 6.06 13.32
N TYR A 48 16.31 6.36 12.13
CA TYR A 48 17.04 6.23 10.86
C TYR A 48 17.06 7.60 10.18
N VAL A 49 18.18 8.32 10.35
CA VAL A 49 18.35 9.71 9.88
C VAL A 49 17.22 10.61 10.41
N ASP A 50 16.21 10.87 9.58
CA ASP A 50 15.05 11.72 9.90
C ASP A 50 13.84 10.93 10.42
N ASP A 51 13.79 9.62 10.19
CA ASP A 51 12.66 8.77 10.57
C ASP A 51 12.81 8.25 12.00
N VAL A 52 11.78 8.44 12.82
CA VAL A 52 11.76 7.98 14.21
C VAL A 52 10.62 6.98 14.43
N PHE A 53 10.98 5.77 14.86
CA PHE A 53 10.04 4.78 15.36
C PHE A 53 10.11 4.70 16.89
N CYS A 54 8.98 4.90 17.55
CA CYS A 54 8.89 4.97 19.00
C CYS A 54 7.70 4.14 19.51
N TYR A 55 7.96 3.27 20.49
CA TYR A 55 6.94 2.50 21.21
C TYR A 55 7.07 2.76 22.71
N ALA A 56 5.99 3.28 23.31
CA ALA A 56 5.89 3.54 24.73
C ALA A 56 4.68 2.80 25.31
N PHE A 57 4.91 1.98 26.34
CA PHE A 57 3.85 1.33 27.10
C PHE A 57 3.68 2.04 28.44
N PHE A 58 2.51 2.62 28.66
CA PHE A 58 2.18 3.29 29.91
C PHE A 58 1.41 2.30 30.80
N GLY A 59 2.05 1.81 31.86
CA GLY A 59 1.41 0.93 32.85
C GLY A 59 0.29 1.62 33.64
N SER A 60 0.26 2.95 33.65
CA SER A 60 -0.78 3.79 34.26
C SER A 60 -1.11 4.96 33.33
N VAL A 61 -2.37 5.41 33.35
CA VAL A 61 -2.80 6.59 32.58
C VAL A 61 -2.07 7.81 33.15
N PRO A 62 -1.29 8.55 32.35
CA PRO A 62 -0.55 9.70 32.85
C PRO A 62 -1.52 10.80 33.31
N THR A 63 -1.32 11.31 34.53
CA THR A 63 -2.08 12.44 35.08
C THR A 63 -1.83 13.71 34.26
N PRO A 64 -2.85 14.55 34.00
CA PRO A 64 -2.68 15.79 33.21
C PRO A 64 -1.57 16.72 33.74
N GLN A 65 -1.41 16.80 35.06
CA GLN A 65 -0.36 17.59 35.72
C GLN A 65 1.06 17.10 35.37
N LEU A 66 1.23 15.78 35.22
CA LEU A 66 2.51 15.19 34.84
C LEU A 66 2.84 15.58 33.40
N ILE A 67 1.87 15.48 32.49
CA ILE A 67 2.04 15.83 31.07
C ILE A 67 2.46 17.29 30.92
N GLU A 68 1.81 18.20 31.65
CA GLU A 68 2.13 19.62 31.58
C GLU A 68 3.54 19.93 32.11
N THR A 69 3.92 19.29 33.22
CA THR A 69 5.28 19.39 33.77
C THR A 69 6.34 18.87 32.79
N GLN A 70 6.05 17.78 32.06
CA GLN A 70 6.97 17.24 31.06
C GLN A 70 7.06 18.12 29.81
N LEU A 71 5.94 18.65 29.33
CA LEU A 71 5.93 19.56 28.18
C LEU A 71 6.75 20.82 28.48
N LYS A 72 6.68 21.33 29.71
CA LYS A 72 7.50 22.47 30.14
C LYS A 72 9.00 22.14 30.07
N ARG A 73 9.41 21.03 30.68
CA ARG A 73 10.83 20.57 30.65
C ARG A 73 11.34 20.33 29.23
N LEU A 74 10.53 19.74 28.36
CA LEU A 74 10.89 19.51 26.97
C LEU A 74 11.04 20.83 26.19
N THR A 75 10.19 21.82 26.49
CA THR A 75 10.29 23.17 25.93
C THR A 75 11.61 23.82 26.34
N ASP A 76 11.98 23.72 27.62
CA ASP A 76 13.22 24.29 28.16
C ASP A 76 14.45 23.66 27.48
N ILE A 77 14.48 22.33 27.35
CA ILE A 77 15.63 21.61 26.76
C ILE A 77 15.75 21.88 25.27
N LEU A 78 14.65 21.91 24.52
CA LEU A 78 14.72 22.26 23.11
C LEU A 78 15.17 23.72 22.93
N GLY A 79 14.73 24.62 23.81
CA GLY A 79 15.20 26.00 23.85
C GLY A 79 16.70 26.10 24.12
N ASP A 80 17.20 25.39 25.12
CA ASP A 80 18.63 25.33 25.49
C ASP A 80 19.51 24.75 24.38
N ASN A 81 18.95 23.91 23.50
CA ASN A 81 19.67 23.35 22.34
C ASN A 81 19.47 24.18 21.06
N GLY A 82 18.92 25.39 21.16
CA GLY A 82 18.84 26.36 20.06
C GLY A 82 17.72 26.11 19.06
N TYR A 83 16.74 25.25 19.38
CA TYR A 83 15.60 25.06 18.48
C TYR A 83 14.74 26.33 18.43
N PRO A 84 14.30 26.78 17.24
CA PRO A 84 13.44 27.95 17.10
C PRO A 84 12.16 27.83 17.92
N SER A 85 11.82 28.89 18.66
CA SER A 85 10.65 28.94 19.55
C SER A 85 9.33 28.61 18.84
N HIS A 86 9.21 28.95 17.55
CA HIS A 86 8.04 28.64 16.74
C HIS A 86 7.86 27.13 16.49
N ILE A 87 8.95 26.36 16.36
CA ILE A 87 8.93 24.90 16.19
C ILE A 87 8.48 24.24 17.49
N ILE A 88 9.06 24.67 18.61
CA ILE A 88 8.73 24.16 19.95
C ILE A 88 7.26 24.45 20.27
N ARG A 89 6.79 25.66 19.98
CA ARG A 89 5.38 26.05 20.17
C ARG A 89 4.43 25.20 19.31
N LYS A 90 4.78 24.93 18.05
CA LYS A 90 3.99 24.07 17.17
C LYS A 90 3.88 22.65 17.75
N GLY A 91 5.01 22.04 18.12
CA GLY A 91 5.03 20.69 18.67
C GLY A 91 4.27 20.56 19.99
N THR A 92 4.40 21.54 20.89
CA THR A 92 3.66 21.54 22.17
C THR A 92 2.14 21.72 21.98
N LEU A 93 1.70 22.52 21.01
CA LEU A 93 0.28 22.66 20.67
C LEU A 93 -0.30 21.37 20.10
N GLU A 94 0.40 20.74 19.15
CA GLU A 94 0.01 19.44 18.58
C GLU A 94 -0.08 18.37 19.67
N GLY A 95 0.91 18.30 20.57
CA GLY A 95 0.91 17.40 21.72
C GLY A 95 -0.29 17.62 22.66
N LYS A 96 -0.65 18.87 22.97
CA LYS A 96 -1.83 19.21 23.79
C LYS A 96 -3.14 18.79 23.13
N VAL A 97 -3.27 18.96 21.81
CA VAL A 97 -4.46 18.51 21.06
C VAL A 97 -4.58 17.00 21.09
N ILE A 98 -3.48 16.27 20.92
CA ILE A 98 -3.46 14.80 21.00
C ILE A 98 -3.85 14.33 22.41
N ALA A 99 -3.31 14.95 23.47
CA ALA A 99 -3.66 14.62 24.85
C ALA A 99 -5.16 14.80 25.13
N LYS A 100 -5.76 15.94 24.70
CA LYS A 100 -7.21 16.18 24.82
C LYS A 100 -8.06 15.17 24.04
N ARG A 101 -7.59 14.69 22.88
CA ARG A 101 -8.28 13.64 22.11
C ARG A 101 -8.27 12.30 22.86
N LEU A 102 -7.18 11.98 23.55
CA LEU A 102 -7.05 10.74 24.33
C LEU A 102 -7.93 10.74 25.60
N GLU A 103 -8.19 11.91 26.19
CA GLU A 103 -9.11 12.07 27.34
C GLU A 103 -10.59 11.86 26.97
N ASN A 104 -10.93 11.94 25.67
CA ASN A 104 -12.31 11.94 25.21
C ASN A 104 -12.98 10.56 25.41
N PRO A 105 -14.12 10.47 26.14
CA PRO A 105 -14.72 9.18 26.56
C PRO A 105 -15.15 8.25 25.40
N LYS A 106 -15.39 8.80 24.20
CA LYS A 106 -15.65 8.00 22.98
C LYS A 106 -14.42 7.14 22.58
N HIS A 107 -13.20 7.63 22.78
CA HIS A 107 -11.96 6.87 22.59
C HIS A 107 -11.63 5.98 23.81
N ARG A 108 -12.05 6.37 25.02
CA ARG A 108 -11.86 5.59 26.25
C ARG A 108 -12.63 4.25 26.25
N LYS A 109 -13.78 4.18 25.55
CA LYS A 109 -14.52 2.92 25.33
C LYS A 109 -13.77 1.91 24.45
N VAL A 110 -12.95 2.38 23.50
CA VAL A 110 -12.13 1.50 22.63
C VAL A 110 -11.00 0.85 23.42
N ILE A 111 -10.44 1.55 24.41
CA ILE A 111 -9.32 1.06 25.23
C ILE A 111 -9.81 0.07 26.31
N LYS A 112 -11.01 0.27 26.88
CA LYS A 112 -11.57 -0.65 27.90
C LYS A 112 -12.16 -1.95 27.33
N LEU A 113 -12.42 -2.06 26.02
CA LEU A 113 -13.06 -3.24 25.40
C LEU A 113 -12.06 -4.29 24.85
N GLN A 114 -10.86 -4.40 25.43
CA GLN A 114 -9.86 -5.41 25.04
C GLN A 114 -9.38 -6.20 26.26
N SER A 115 -10.28 -6.96 26.86
CA SER A 115 -9.93 -8.14 27.66
C SER A 115 -10.19 -9.45 26.88
N LYS A 116 -10.14 -9.39 25.55
CA LYS A 116 -9.97 -10.57 24.70
C LYS A 116 -8.62 -10.44 24.02
N LEU A 117 -7.72 -11.38 24.31
CA LEU A 117 -6.46 -11.54 23.57
C LEU A 117 -6.79 -11.52 22.08
N ARG A 118 -6.19 -10.59 21.34
CA ARG A 118 -6.32 -10.59 19.88
C ARG A 118 -5.32 -11.59 19.35
N ASN A 119 -5.82 -12.68 18.76
CA ASN A 119 -4.96 -13.66 18.09
C ASN A 119 -4.51 -13.07 16.76
N ILE A 120 -3.21 -12.87 16.60
CA ILE A 120 -2.61 -12.37 15.35
C ILE A 120 -1.77 -13.50 14.75
N PHE A 121 -2.03 -13.79 13.48
CA PHE A 121 -1.25 -14.75 12.71
C PHE A 121 -0.12 -14.04 11.98
N PHE A 122 1.11 -14.50 12.20
CA PHE A 122 2.29 -14.04 11.50
C PHE A 122 2.82 -15.16 10.62
N ILE A 123 2.77 -14.96 9.30
CA ILE A 123 3.20 -15.97 8.33
C ILE A 123 4.65 -15.71 7.96
N LEU A 124 5.54 -16.66 8.29
CA LEU A 124 6.97 -16.57 8.00
C LEU A 124 7.38 -17.62 6.95
N PRO A 125 8.14 -17.26 5.90
CA PRO A 125 8.72 -18.23 4.97
C PRO A 125 9.72 -19.15 5.70
N TYR A 126 9.54 -20.47 5.61
CA TYR A 126 10.43 -21.45 6.26
C TYR A 126 11.68 -21.71 5.41
N PHE A 127 12.86 -21.32 5.93
CA PHE A 127 14.15 -21.58 5.30
C PHE A 127 15.02 -22.60 6.07
N GLY A 128 14.54 -23.14 7.18
CA GLY A 128 15.28 -24.08 8.03
C GLY A 128 15.11 -23.77 9.52
N GLU A 129 15.94 -24.40 10.34
CA GLU A 129 15.89 -24.29 11.81
C GLU A 129 16.11 -22.85 12.31
N GLU A 130 16.95 -22.08 11.64
CA GLU A 130 17.18 -20.66 11.94
C GLU A 130 15.90 -19.82 11.88
N THR A 131 15.01 -20.14 10.94
CA THR A 131 13.71 -19.47 10.82
C THR A 131 12.80 -19.79 12.00
N PHE A 132 12.89 -21.02 12.53
CA PHE A 132 12.15 -21.42 13.72
C PHE A 132 12.67 -20.69 14.97
N VAL A 133 13.99 -20.60 15.13
CA VAL A 133 14.63 -19.82 16.22
C VAL A 133 14.22 -18.36 16.14
N LEU A 134 14.23 -17.77 14.95
CA LEU A 134 13.77 -16.40 14.71
C LEU A 134 12.29 -16.23 15.10
N GLY A 135 11.42 -17.15 14.69
CA GLY A 135 10.01 -17.13 15.08
C GLY A 135 9.83 -17.17 16.61
N GLN A 136 10.55 -18.05 17.31
CA GLN A 136 10.49 -18.09 18.78
C GLN A 136 10.98 -16.80 19.44
N ARG A 137 12.05 -16.18 18.91
CA ARG A 137 12.54 -14.88 19.38
C ARG A 137 11.50 -13.79 19.17
N ILE A 138 10.86 -13.75 18.01
CA ILE A 138 9.77 -12.79 17.71
C ILE A 138 8.59 -13.02 18.67
N LYS A 139 8.17 -14.27 18.90
CA LYS A 139 7.09 -14.59 19.85
C LYS A 139 7.43 -14.15 21.27
N LYS A 140 8.68 -14.36 21.71
CA LYS A 140 9.17 -13.92 23.03
C LYS A 140 9.17 -12.39 23.15
N LEU A 141 9.68 -11.69 22.14
CA LEU A 141 9.69 -10.22 22.09
C LEU A 141 8.26 -9.67 22.06
N CYS A 142 7.36 -10.23 21.25
CA CYS A 142 5.97 -9.81 21.21
C CYS A 142 5.25 -10.05 22.54
N LYS A 143 5.52 -11.16 23.23
CA LYS A 143 4.96 -11.41 24.57
C LYS A 143 5.48 -10.41 25.62
N GLN A 144 6.73 -9.98 25.49
CA GLN A 144 7.33 -8.97 26.38
C GLN A 144 6.80 -7.56 26.09
N MET A 145 6.60 -7.22 24.82
CA MET A 145 6.25 -5.86 24.38
C MET A 145 4.73 -5.61 24.34
N ILE A 146 3.93 -6.64 24.01
CA ILE A 146 2.48 -6.53 23.79
C ILE A 146 1.78 -7.73 24.45
N PRO A 147 1.55 -7.70 25.78
CA PRO A 147 0.91 -8.80 26.50
C PRO A 147 -0.58 -9.00 26.16
N THR A 148 -1.18 -8.06 25.42
CA THR A 148 -2.59 -8.09 24.98
C THR A 148 -2.82 -8.89 23.69
N VAL A 149 -1.76 -9.36 23.04
CA VAL A 149 -1.80 -10.06 21.75
C VAL A 149 -1.20 -11.45 21.90
N ASP A 150 -1.95 -12.49 21.49
CA ASP A 150 -1.40 -13.83 21.32
C ASP A 150 -0.92 -13.99 19.88
N LEU A 151 0.41 -14.04 19.70
CA LEU A 151 1.03 -14.18 18.39
C LEU A 151 1.18 -15.66 18.02
N GLN A 152 0.48 -16.07 16.97
CA GLN A 152 0.64 -17.39 16.37
C GLN A 152 1.48 -17.29 15.10
N ILE A 153 2.62 -17.98 15.08
CA ILE A 153 3.51 -17.98 13.92
C ILE A 153 3.20 -19.21 13.07
N ALA A 154 2.83 -18.97 11.82
CA ALA A 154 2.62 -20.02 10.83
C ALA A 154 3.79 -20.00 9.84
N TYR A 155 4.37 -21.17 9.58
CA TYR A 155 5.49 -21.30 8.66
C TYR A 155 4.99 -21.72 7.28
N LYS A 156 5.29 -20.92 6.27
CA LYS A 156 4.95 -21.23 4.88
C LYS A 156 6.17 -21.78 4.16
N LYS A 157 6.01 -22.93 3.51
CA LYS A 157 7.02 -23.50 2.61
C LYS A 157 7.24 -22.52 1.44
N THR A 158 8.47 -22.07 1.24
CA THR A 158 8.84 -21.15 0.14
C THR A 158 8.90 -21.86 -1.19
N LEU A 159 9.40 -23.10 -1.19
CA LEU A 159 9.51 -23.96 -2.35
C LEU A 159 8.96 -25.33 -2.01
N THR A 160 8.16 -25.90 -2.91
CA THR A 160 7.74 -27.29 -2.82
C THR A 160 8.66 -28.15 -3.68
N LEU A 161 8.92 -29.40 -3.30
CA LEU A 161 9.64 -30.34 -4.18
C LEU A 161 8.96 -30.43 -5.54
N LYS A 162 7.63 -30.34 -5.57
CA LYS A 162 6.85 -30.23 -6.80
C LYS A 162 7.26 -29.02 -7.65
N SER A 163 7.44 -27.83 -7.09
CA SER A 163 7.84 -26.66 -7.88
C SER A 163 9.30 -26.71 -8.38
N ILE A 164 10.17 -27.48 -7.73
CA ILE A 164 11.58 -27.62 -8.10
C ILE A 164 11.76 -28.78 -9.10
N PHE A 165 11.23 -29.95 -8.79
CA PHE A 165 11.46 -31.20 -9.53
C PHE A 165 10.31 -31.60 -10.47
N LEU A 166 9.12 -31.04 -10.27
CA LEU A 166 7.96 -31.24 -11.14
C LEU A 166 7.40 -29.88 -11.61
N PRO A 167 8.21 -29.02 -12.26
CA PRO A 167 7.64 -27.90 -12.99
C PRO A 167 6.57 -28.50 -13.89
N ILE A 168 5.33 -28.04 -13.71
CA ILE A 168 4.10 -28.67 -14.18
C ILE A 168 4.34 -29.43 -15.50
N GLN A 169 4.51 -30.76 -15.44
CA GLN A 169 4.51 -31.64 -16.62
C GLN A 169 3.08 -31.88 -17.11
N LYS A 170 2.14 -30.96 -16.83
CA LYS A 170 0.96 -30.88 -17.69
C LYS A 170 1.51 -30.26 -18.95
N GLY A 171 1.50 -31.00 -20.05
CA GLY A 171 1.82 -30.44 -21.37
C GLY A 171 1.23 -29.04 -21.48
N LEU A 172 1.95 -28.15 -22.16
CA LEU A 172 1.39 -26.89 -22.64
C LEU A 172 0.20 -27.26 -23.53
N ASP A 173 -0.94 -27.48 -22.90
CA ASP A 173 -2.19 -27.74 -23.54
C ASP A 173 -2.45 -26.45 -24.31
N GLU A 174 -2.24 -26.47 -25.62
CA GLU A 174 -2.28 -25.26 -26.45
C GLU A 174 -3.64 -24.55 -26.30
N SER A 175 -4.67 -25.30 -25.89
CA SER A 175 -5.98 -24.85 -25.45
C SER A 175 -5.97 -23.81 -24.31
N LYS A 176 -4.93 -23.76 -23.48
CA LYS A 176 -4.76 -22.73 -22.44
C LYS A 176 -4.39 -21.36 -23.01
N LYS A 177 -3.83 -21.27 -24.22
CA LYS A 177 -3.48 -19.99 -24.85
C LYS A 177 -4.72 -19.18 -25.26
N MET A 178 -5.87 -19.84 -25.43
CA MET A 178 -7.12 -19.24 -25.94
C MET A 178 -8.09 -18.77 -24.84
N LYS A 179 -7.75 -18.94 -23.56
CA LYS A 179 -8.58 -18.55 -22.40
C LYS A 179 -7.91 -17.45 -21.60
N ASN A 180 -8.70 -16.68 -20.82
CA ASN A 180 -8.19 -15.59 -19.99
C ASN A 180 -7.45 -14.51 -20.79
N ILE A 181 -8.03 -14.10 -21.91
CA ILE A 181 -7.42 -13.14 -22.83
C ILE A 181 -8.20 -11.83 -22.91
N LEU A 182 -7.50 -10.78 -23.30
CA LEU A 182 -8.05 -9.57 -23.85
C LEU A 182 -7.98 -9.65 -25.37
N TYR A 183 -9.06 -9.31 -26.03
CA TYR A 183 -9.16 -9.39 -27.49
C TYR A 183 -9.81 -8.12 -28.05
N SER A 184 -9.58 -7.89 -29.33
CA SER A 184 -10.19 -6.80 -30.09
C SER A 184 -10.90 -7.32 -31.33
N ILE A 185 -12.10 -6.83 -31.60
CA ILE A 185 -12.87 -7.09 -32.83
C ILE A 185 -12.95 -5.80 -33.64
N PRO A 186 -12.40 -5.73 -34.86
CA PRO A 186 -12.54 -4.58 -35.72
C PRO A 186 -13.92 -4.54 -36.40
N CYS A 187 -14.39 -3.34 -36.72
CA CYS A 187 -15.54 -3.15 -37.60
C CYS A 187 -15.06 -3.03 -39.05
N THR A 188 -15.80 -3.59 -40.01
CA THR A 188 -15.47 -3.47 -41.45
C THR A 188 -15.83 -2.11 -42.02
N ASN A 189 -16.84 -1.46 -41.45
CA ASN A 189 -17.40 -0.21 -41.98
C ASN A 189 -16.83 1.04 -41.30
N CYS A 190 -16.09 0.92 -40.20
CA CYS A 190 -15.54 2.08 -39.49
C CYS A 190 -14.25 1.78 -38.74
N ASP A 191 -13.51 2.84 -38.42
CA ASP A 191 -12.25 2.78 -37.66
C ASP A 191 -12.39 2.34 -36.20
N PHE A 192 -13.62 2.09 -35.73
CA PHE A 192 -13.86 1.71 -34.34
C PHE A 192 -13.56 0.22 -34.12
N LYS A 193 -12.89 -0.05 -33.00
CA LYS A 193 -12.60 -1.42 -32.53
C LYS A 193 -13.33 -1.69 -31.23
N TYR A 194 -13.80 -2.92 -31.05
CA TYR A 194 -14.36 -3.36 -29.77
C TYR A 194 -13.27 -4.05 -28.97
N PHE A 195 -13.00 -3.58 -27.76
CA PHE A 195 -12.14 -4.27 -26.80
C PHE A 195 -12.98 -4.98 -25.74
N GLY A 196 -12.68 -6.26 -25.50
CA GLY A 196 -13.33 -7.07 -24.48
C GLY A 196 -12.37 -8.02 -23.78
N GLU A 197 -12.77 -8.45 -22.58
CA GLU A 197 -12.12 -9.53 -21.85
C GLU A 197 -12.95 -10.81 -21.85
N THR A 198 -12.28 -11.97 -21.80
CA THR A 198 -12.95 -13.25 -21.61
C THR A 198 -12.14 -14.19 -20.73
N SER A 199 -12.80 -14.84 -19.78
CA SER A 199 -12.26 -16.01 -19.07
C SER A 199 -12.50 -17.32 -19.84
N ARG A 200 -13.49 -17.32 -20.75
CA ARG A 200 -13.83 -18.45 -21.62
C ARG A 200 -12.88 -18.50 -22.81
N ASP A 201 -12.99 -19.58 -23.57
CA ASP A 201 -12.32 -19.67 -24.87
C ASP A 201 -12.79 -18.54 -25.80
N ILE A 202 -11.87 -17.95 -26.55
CA ILE A 202 -12.18 -16.85 -27.46
C ILE A 202 -13.16 -17.23 -28.55
N ASN A 203 -13.10 -18.46 -29.07
CA ASN A 203 -13.98 -18.90 -30.15
C ASN A 203 -15.43 -18.96 -29.65
N ILE A 204 -15.62 -19.57 -28.47
CA ILE A 204 -16.92 -19.63 -27.79
C ILE A 204 -17.43 -18.20 -27.53
N ARG A 205 -16.56 -17.29 -27.08
CA ARG A 205 -16.96 -15.89 -26.83
C ARG A 205 -17.38 -15.15 -28.11
N ILE A 206 -16.71 -15.41 -29.23
CA ILE A 206 -17.06 -14.83 -30.54
C ILE A 206 -18.42 -15.38 -31.00
N GLU A 207 -18.69 -16.67 -30.83
CA GLU A 207 -19.98 -17.27 -31.16
C GLU A 207 -21.12 -16.69 -30.32
N GLU A 208 -20.89 -16.45 -29.04
CA GLU A 208 -21.83 -15.73 -28.17
C GLU A 208 -22.15 -14.34 -28.72
N HIS A 209 -21.13 -13.57 -29.13
CA HIS A 209 -21.37 -12.25 -29.74
C HIS A 209 -22.14 -12.35 -31.07
N ARG A 210 -21.83 -13.33 -31.92
CA ARG A 210 -22.60 -13.58 -33.16
C ARG A 210 -24.04 -13.94 -32.86
N TYR A 211 -24.28 -14.70 -31.80
CA TYR A 211 -25.61 -15.06 -31.34
C TYR A 211 -26.38 -13.85 -30.80
N ASP A 212 -25.73 -13.02 -29.98
CA ASP A 212 -26.30 -11.79 -29.43
C ASP A 212 -26.70 -10.79 -30.53
N VAL A 213 -25.89 -10.67 -31.60
CA VAL A 213 -26.22 -9.86 -32.78
C VAL A 213 -27.44 -10.41 -33.51
N ARG A 214 -27.53 -11.73 -33.72
CA ARG A 214 -28.71 -12.34 -34.36
C ARG A 214 -29.98 -12.14 -33.55
N ARG A 215 -29.91 -12.26 -32.22
CA ARG A 215 -31.06 -12.10 -31.31
C ARG A 215 -31.34 -10.65 -30.90
N HIS A 216 -30.55 -9.69 -31.37
CA HIS A 216 -30.68 -8.27 -31.03
C HIS A 216 -30.66 -8.03 -29.50
N ALA A 217 -29.70 -8.63 -28.80
CA ALA A 217 -29.58 -8.49 -27.35
C ALA A 217 -29.27 -7.03 -26.95
N PRO A 218 -30.12 -6.36 -26.15
CA PRO A 218 -30.00 -4.92 -25.87
C PRO A 218 -28.78 -4.57 -25.00
N ASN A 219 -28.23 -5.54 -24.26
CA ASN A 219 -27.16 -5.34 -23.29
C ASN A 219 -25.75 -5.34 -23.92
N SER A 220 -25.60 -5.75 -25.17
CA SER A 220 -24.29 -5.84 -25.81
C SER A 220 -23.97 -4.57 -26.60
N LYS A 221 -22.84 -3.94 -26.28
CA LYS A 221 -22.35 -2.72 -26.97
C LYS A 221 -22.04 -2.96 -28.44
N ILE A 222 -21.65 -4.20 -28.80
CA ILE A 222 -21.48 -4.60 -30.20
C ILE A 222 -22.81 -4.53 -30.94
N VAL A 223 -23.88 -5.04 -30.32
CA VAL A 223 -25.23 -5.08 -30.93
C VAL A 223 -25.77 -3.66 -31.11
N GLN A 224 -25.59 -2.79 -30.11
CA GLN A 224 -25.95 -1.37 -30.20
C GLN A 224 -25.25 -0.70 -31.39
N HIS A 225 -23.93 -0.91 -31.54
CA HIS A 225 -23.19 -0.38 -32.69
C HIS A 225 -23.68 -0.92 -34.04
N VAL A 226 -23.90 -2.23 -34.14
CA VAL A 226 -24.37 -2.88 -35.37
C VAL A 226 -25.76 -2.35 -35.76
N HIS A 227 -26.66 -2.16 -34.79
CA HIS A 227 -28.02 -1.73 -35.06
C HIS A 227 -28.15 -0.23 -35.33
N GLU A 228 -27.52 0.62 -34.51
CA GLU A 228 -27.58 2.08 -34.64
C GLU A 228 -26.88 2.58 -35.89
N LYS A 229 -25.70 2.02 -36.19
CA LYS A 229 -24.88 2.46 -37.33
C LYS A 229 -25.06 1.59 -38.58
N LYS A 230 -25.86 0.51 -38.51
CA LYS A 230 -26.05 -0.48 -39.59
C LYS A 230 -24.72 -1.04 -40.13
N HIS A 231 -23.76 -1.25 -39.24
CA HIS A 231 -22.42 -1.74 -39.57
C HIS A 231 -22.25 -3.23 -39.33
N VAL A 232 -21.27 -3.84 -40.00
CA VAL A 232 -20.90 -5.25 -39.80
C VAL A 232 -19.60 -5.33 -38.99
N MET A 233 -19.57 -6.25 -38.02
CA MET A 233 -18.36 -6.58 -37.28
C MET A 233 -17.60 -7.71 -37.94
N ASP A 234 -16.28 -7.58 -38.02
CA ASP A 234 -15.43 -8.64 -38.53
C ASP A 234 -15.03 -9.61 -37.41
N PHE A 235 -15.90 -10.58 -37.18
CA PHE A 235 -15.66 -11.64 -36.21
C PHE A 235 -14.55 -12.62 -36.62
N ASN A 236 -14.13 -12.63 -37.89
CA ASN A 236 -13.06 -13.51 -38.36
C ASN A 236 -11.68 -12.91 -38.06
N ASN A 237 -11.57 -11.57 -38.12
CA ASN A 237 -10.34 -10.84 -37.80
C ASN A 237 -10.24 -10.40 -36.32
N ALA A 238 -10.71 -11.25 -35.40
CA ALA A 238 -10.54 -11.01 -33.97
C ALA A 238 -9.07 -11.22 -33.57
N ILE A 239 -8.46 -10.21 -32.94
CA ILE A 239 -7.05 -10.23 -32.55
C ILE A 239 -6.93 -10.39 -31.04
N THR A 240 -6.10 -11.32 -30.59
CA THR A 240 -5.69 -11.44 -29.18
C THR A 240 -4.67 -10.36 -28.86
N VAL A 241 -5.02 -9.46 -27.93
CA VAL A 241 -4.17 -8.33 -27.55
C VAL A 241 -3.21 -8.72 -26.42
N ALA A 242 -3.71 -9.44 -25.41
CA ALA A 242 -2.89 -9.87 -24.28
C ALA A 242 -3.52 -11.05 -23.53
N HIS A 243 -2.67 -11.85 -22.86
CA HIS A 243 -3.11 -12.92 -21.96
C HIS A 243 -2.94 -12.48 -20.49
N GLU A 244 -3.98 -12.65 -19.68
CA GLU A 244 -3.97 -12.27 -18.26
C GLU A 244 -4.89 -13.20 -17.44
N THR A 245 -4.29 -14.03 -16.59
CA THR A 245 -5.02 -15.00 -15.77
C THR A 245 -5.75 -14.37 -14.60
N ASN A 246 -5.24 -13.25 -14.07
CA ASN A 246 -5.88 -12.57 -12.94
C ASN A 246 -7.00 -11.64 -13.43
N TRP A 247 -8.24 -11.95 -13.06
CA TRP A 247 -9.42 -11.20 -13.52
C TRP A 247 -9.35 -9.70 -13.21
N LYS A 248 -8.84 -9.30 -12.03
CA LYS A 248 -8.74 -7.87 -11.66
C LYS A 248 -7.78 -7.13 -12.58
N ARG A 249 -6.61 -7.72 -12.83
CA ARG A 249 -5.60 -7.14 -13.72
C ARG A 249 -6.12 -7.09 -15.16
N ARG A 250 -6.89 -8.08 -15.57
CA ARG A 250 -7.49 -8.16 -16.91
C ARG A 250 -8.50 -7.04 -17.15
N THR A 251 -9.43 -6.81 -16.21
CA THR A 251 -10.41 -5.72 -16.33
C THR A 251 -9.75 -4.32 -16.33
N ILE A 252 -8.67 -4.14 -15.56
CA ILE A 252 -7.89 -2.90 -15.57
C ILE A 252 -7.22 -2.70 -16.95
N LYS A 253 -6.58 -3.73 -17.49
CA LYS A 253 -5.95 -3.69 -18.82
C LYS A 253 -6.97 -3.38 -19.93
N GLU A 254 -8.17 -3.95 -19.87
CA GLU A 254 -9.25 -3.66 -20.83
C GLU A 254 -9.63 -2.17 -20.78
N SER A 255 -9.76 -1.61 -19.58
CA SER A 255 -10.10 -0.19 -19.40
C SER A 255 -8.99 0.73 -19.91
N LEU A 256 -7.73 0.36 -19.69
CA LEU A 256 -6.57 1.08 -20.22
C LEU A 256 -6.51 1.05 -21.75
N LEU A 257 -6.74 -0.12 -22.37
CA LEU A 257 -6.79 -0.25 -23.83
C LEU A 257 -7.93 0.56 -24.43
N THR A 258 -9.09 0.52 -23.77
CA THR A 258 -10.27 1.30 -24.14
C THR A 258 -9.99 2.80 -24.14
N HIS A 259 -9.23 3.29 -23.14
CA HIS A 259 -8.84 4.69 -23.03
C HIS A 259 -7.74 5.08 -24.04
N SER A 260 -6.73 4.21 -24.20
CA SER A 260 -5.58 4.42 -25.11
C SER A 260 -5.99 4.48 -26.59
N ALA A 261 -7.11 3.85 -26.95
CA ALA A 261 -7.66 3.90 -28.30
C ALA A 261 -8.16 5.30 -28.75
N GLY A 262 -8.03 6.35 -27.93
CA GLY A 262 -8.20 7.74 -28.35
C GLY A 262 -9.60 8.06 -28.89
N GLY A 263 -10.64 7.44 -28.35
CA GLY A 263 -12.03 7.62 -28.78
C GLY A 263 -12.48 6.69 -29.91
N LYS A 264 -11.61 5.85 -30.49
CA LYS A 264 -11.97 4.85 -31.52
C LYS A 264 -12.40 3.50 -30.92
N ASN A 265 -13.18 3.51 -29.84
CA ASN A 265 -13.70 2.30 -29.19
C ASN A 265 -15.23 2.27 -29.16
N ILE A 266 -15.78 1.07 -29.27
CA ILE A 266 -17.22 0.75 -29.14
C ILE A 266 -17.64 0.58 -27.67
N ASN A 267 -16.71 0.13 -26.83
CA ASN A 267 -16.98 -0.15 -25.42
C ASN A 267 -16.78 1.09 -24.54
N ASP A 268 -17.60 1.22 -23.51
CA ASP A 268 -17.45 2.28 -22.51
C ASP A 268 -16.31 1.96 -21.54
N VAL A 269 -15.58 2.97 -21.08
CA VAL A 269 -14.50 2.78 -20.11
C VAL A 269 -15.11 2.39 -18.75
N LYS A 270 -14.86 1.14 -18.32
CA LYS A 270 -15.34 0.63 -17.02
C LYS A 270 -14.73 1.37 -15.82
N PHE A 271 -13.47 1.80 -15.93
CA PHE A 271 -12.77 2.55 -14.89
C PHE A 271 -12.22 3.86 -15.44
N LYS A 272 -12.73 5.00 -14.96
CA LYS A 272 -12.10 6.31 -15.19
C LYS A 272 -10.91 6.44 -14.25
N LEU A 273 -9.70 6.37 -14.80
CA LEU A 273 -8.50 6.74 -14.06
C LEU A 273 -8.38 8.27 -14.10
N ASN A 274 -8.78 8.93 -13.00
CA ASN A 274 -8.46 10.34 -12.80
C ASN A 274 -6.99 10.43 -12.40
N ILE A 275 -6.11 10.43 -13.39
CA ILE A 275 -4.71 10.81 -13.18
C ILE A 275 -4.70 12.33 -13.27
N TYR A 276 -4.65 12.98 -12.11
CA TYR A 276 -4.36 14.41 -11.97
C TYR A 276 -2.85 14.64 -12.03
#